data_AF-A0A3N2M8F5-F1
#
_entry.id   AF-A0A3N2M8F5-F1
#
_cell.length_a   1.000
_cell.length_b   1.000
_cell.length_c   1.000
_cell.angle_alpha   90.00
_cell.angle_beta   90.00
_cell.angle_gamma   90.00
#
_symmetry.space_group_name_H-M   'P 1'
#
loop_
_entity.id
_entity.type
_entity.pdbx_description
1 polymer ?
#
loop_
_entity_poly.entity_id
_entity_poly.type
_entity_poly.pdbx_seq_one_letter_code
_entity_poly.pdbx_strand_id
1 'polypeptide(L)'
;MKQNTDERRRKIDEMRERFAPLRDYMAQPRYIKTNPIVGITEADAQKAIEMLQESVSERRKKAREEIINSETAKRLRQAFQEMRAQSVGKMHKRHAFLSDIVKEYTNLEDFTRDKSEFFEMMGVEVSCGESCVSLYFQLDYDEYEQYFVVPTNDGKLAVSHVIEWQNEACANETLNIFTGETYDDDDVIYTNY
;
A
#
# COMPACT_ATOMS: atom_id res chain seq x y z
N MET A 1 -32.49 -2.59 -20.22
CA MET A 1 -31.12 -2.93 -19.80
C MET A 1 -30.58 -4.29 -20.29
N LYS A 2 -31.36 -5.20 -20.90
CA LYS A 2 -30.86 -6.52 -21.37
C LYS A 2 -30.05 -6.49 -22.68
N GLN A 3 -30.35 -5.58 -23.61
CA GLN A 3 -29.70 -5.51 -24.93
C GLN A 3 -28.18 -5.29 -24.89
N ASN A 4 -27.67 -4.49 -23.94
CA ASN A 4 -26.23 -4.19 -23.85
C ASN A 4 -25.43 -5.43 -23.35
N THR A 5 -26.04 -6.23 -22.48
CA THR A 5 -25.43 -7.45 -21.95
C THR A 5 -25.37 -8.56 -22.99
N ASP A 6 -26.40 -8.68 -23.83
CA ASP A 6 -26.45 -9.69 -24.89
C ASP A 6 -25.47 -9.37 -26.04
N GLU A 7 -25.32 -8.08 -26.38
CA GLU A 7 -24.35 -7.65 -27.38
C GLU A 7 -22.89 -7.83 -26.90
N ARG A 8 -22.62 -7.58 -25.60
CA ARG A 8 -21.33 -7.87 -24.99
C ARG A 8 -21.01 -9.37 -25.01
N ARG A 9 -21.98 -10.22 -24.68
CA ARG A 9 -21.81 -11.69 -24.75
C ARG A 9 -21.51 -12.15 -26.18
N ARG A 10 -22.24 -11.63 -27.16
CA ARG A 10 -22.03 -11.97 -28.57
C ARG A 10 -20.63 -11.59 -29.05
N LYS A 11 -20.11 -10.42 -28.67
CA LYS A 11 -18.74 -9.99 -29.01
C LYS A 11 -17.67 -10.86 -28.33
N ILE A 12 -17.91 -11.31 -27.09
CA ILE A 12 -17.00 -12.20 -26.39
C ILE A 12 -16.96 -13.57 -27.08
N ASP A 13 -18.10 -14.12 -27.45
CA ASP A 13 -18.16 -15.42 -28.16
C ASP A 13 -17.52 -15.33 -29.55
N GLU A 14 -17.77 -14.25 -30.29
CA GLU A 14 -17.17 -13.99 -31.60
C GLU A 14 -15.64 -13.84 -31.50
N MET A 15 -15.12 -13.16 -30.47
CA MET A 15 -13.69 -13.13 -30.20
C MET A 15 -13.16 -14.50 -29.78
N ARG A 16 -13.90 -15.26 -28.97
CA ARG A 16 -13.49 -16.60 -28.52
C ARG A 16 -13.34 -17.57 -29.68
N GLU A 17 -14.24 -17.49 -30.66
CA GLU A 17 -14.21 -18.30 -31.87
C GLU A 17 -13.11 -17.83 -32.83
N ARG A 18 -12.97 -16.51 -33.03
CA ARG A 18 -11.90 -15.92 -33.87
C ARG A 18 -10.49 -16.25 -33.35
N PHE A 19 -10.32 -16.36 -32.04
CA PHE A 19 -9.04 -16.70 -31.40
C PHE A 19 -8.92 -18.19 -31.04
N ALA A 20 -9.91 -19.03 -31.37
CA ALA A 20 -9.85 -20.47 -31.14
C ALA A 20 -8.61 -21.12 -31.80
N PRO A 21 -8.23 -20.81 -33.06
CA PRO A 21 -7.05 -21.41 -33.68
C PRO A 21 -5.74 -21.03 -32.97
N LEU A 22 -5.66 -19.81 -32.45
CA LEU A 22 -4.51 -19.32 -31.67
C LEU A 22 -4.46 -19.97 -30.29
N ARG A 23 -5.62 -20.15 -29.63
CA ARG A 23 -5.71 -20.91 -28.38
C ARG A 23 -5.32 -22.36 -28.58
N ASP A 24 -5.77 -23.00 -29.65
CA ASP A 24 -5.42 -24.39 -29.98
C ASP A 24 -3.93 -24.49 -30.31
N TYR A 25 -3.36 -23.53 -31.03
CA TYR A 25 -1.92 -23.45 -31.28
C TYR A 25 -1.10 -23.24 -29.99
N MET A 26 -1.60 -22.46 -29.04
CA MET A 26 -0.94 -22.24 -27.74
C MET A 26 -1.14 -23.40 -26.76
N ALA A 27 -2.27 -24.12 -26.87
CA ALA A 27 -2.61 -25.28 -26.05
C ALA A 27 -2.02 -26.58 -26.59
N GLN A 28 -1.56 -26.60 -27.86
CA GLN A 28 -0.71 -27.67 -28.36
C GLN A 28 0.51 -27.77 -27.45
N PRO A 29 0.74 -28.92 -26.80
CA PRO A 29 1.96 -29.11 -26.08
C PRO A 29 3.08 -28.98 -27.11
N ARG A 30 3.96 -28.01 -26.89
CA ARG A 30 5.22 -27.88 -27.65
C ARG A 30 6.13 -29.02 -27.22
N TYR A 31 5.73 -30.26 -27.51
CA TYR A 31 6.67 -31.34 -27.61
C TYR A 31 7.53 -31.00 -28.81
N ILE A 32 8.65 -30.35 -28.54
CA ILE A 32 9.85 -30.63 -29.32
C ILE A 32 9.90 -32.15 -29.30
N LYS A 33 9.76 -32.79 -30.46
CA LYS A 33 10.20 -34.17 -30.63
C LYS A 33 11.70 -34.11 -30.34
N THR A 34 12.06 -34.18 -29.05
CA THR A 34 13.39 -34.55 -28.67
C THR A 34 13.53 -35.91 -29.32
N ASN A 35 14.40 -36.03 -30.32
CA ASN A 35 14.99 -37.33 -30.56
C ASN A 35 15.33 -37.85 -29.17
N PRO A 36 14.76 -38.98 -28.71
CA PRO A 36 15.15 -39.51 -27.42
C PRO A 36 16.67 -39.58 -27.48
N ILE A 37 17.33 -38.82 -26.60
CA ILE A 37 18.75 -39.06 -26.37
C ILE A 37 18.76 -40.53 -25.96
N VAL A 38 19.29 -41.37 -26.84
CA VAL A 38 19.18 -42.83 -26.72
C VAL A 38 19.60 -43.22 -25.31
N GLY A 39 18.66 -43.71 -24.49
CA GLY A 39 18.94 -44.20 -23.13
C GLY A 39 18.39 -43.40 -21.93
N ILE A 40 17.64 -42.30 -22.11
CA ILE A 40 17.00 -41.59 -20.97
C ILE A 40 15.49 -41.82 -20.99
N THR A 41 14.93 -42.34 -19.90
CA THR A 41 13.48 -42.54 -19.78
C THR A 41 12.75 -41.24 -19.41
N GLU A 42 11.44 -41.17 -19.64
CA GLU A 42 10.61 -40.02 -19.23
C GLU A 42 10.69 -39.76 -17.72
N ALA A 43 10.76 -40.83 -16.91
CA ALA A 43 10.93 -40.73 -15.46
C ALA A 43 12.31 -40.12 -15.09
N ASP A 44 13.37 -40.48 -15.81
CA ASP A 44 14.71 -39.90 -15.61
C ASP A 44 14.73 -38.41 -15.98
N ALA A 45 14.04 -38.03 -17.06
CA ALA A 45 13.89 -36.64 -17.48
C ALA A 45 13.11 -35.81 -16.44
N GLN A 46 12.01 -36.35 -15.90
CA GLN A 46 11.20 -35.67 -14.88
C GLN A 46 12.00 -35.47 -13.59
N LYS A 47 12.74 -36.49 -13.15
CA LYS A 47 13.62 -36.40 -11.97
C LYS A 47 14.72 -35.34 -12.17
N ALA A 48 15.29 -35.25 -13.37
CA ALA A 48 16.29 -34.22 -13.69
C ALA A 48 15.70 -32.80 -13.65
N ILE A 49 14.45 -32.62 -14.10
CA ILE A 49 13.75 -31.33 -14.02
C ILE A 49 13.53 -30.93 -12.56
N GLU A 50 13.08 -31.85 -11.70
CA GLU A 50 12.89 -31.58 -10.26
C GLU A 50 14.21 -31.17 -9.58
N MET A 51 15.29 -31.91 -9.83
CA MET A 51 16.62 -31.56 -9.31
C MET A 51 17.10 -30.19 -9.81
N LEU A 52 16.82 -29.84 -11.07
CA LEU A 52 17.15 -28.52 -11.61
C LEU A 52 16.33 -27.42 -10.95
N GLN A 53 15.02 -27.63 -10.74
CA GLN A 53 14.15 -26.69 -10.06
C GLN A 53 14.63 -26.42 -8.63
N GLU A 54 14.96 -27.47 -7.88
CA GLU A 54 15.52 -27.37 -6.52
C GLU A 54 16.87 -26.65 -6.51
N SER A 55 17.76 -26.96 -7.46
CA SER A 55 19.05 -26.25 -7.58
C SER A 55 18.88 -24.75 -7.89
N VAL A 56 17.84 -24.39 -8.63
CA VAL A 56 17.55 -23.00 -9.00
C VAL A 56 16.90 -22.28 -7.82
N SER A 57 16.00 -22.92 -7.07
CA SER A 57 15.40 -22.33 -5.86
C SER A 57 16.46 -22.05 -4.80
N GLU A 58 17.39 -22.99 -4.57
CA GLU A 58 18.47 -22.79 -3.61
C GLU A 58 19.43 -21.68 -4.04
N ARG A 59 19.81 -21.63 -5.32
CA ARG A 59 20.63 -20.51 -5.85
C ARG A 59 19.94 -19.16 -5.70
N ARG A 60 18.63 -19.08 -5.96
CA ARG A 60 17.83 -17.85 -5.78
C ARG A 60 17.77 -17.43 -4.32
N LYS A 61 17.56 -18.39 -3.40
CA LYS A 61 17.55 -18.15 -1.96
C LYS A 61 18.88 -17.57 -1.49
N LYS A 62 19.98 -18.22 -1.85
CA LYS A 62 21.33 -17.74 -1.52
C LYS A 62 21.62 -16.35 -2.10
N ALA A 63 21.29 -16.11 -3.36
CA ALA A 63 21.47 -14.79 -3.98
C ALA A 63 20.63 -13.70 -3.27
N ARG A 64 19.39 -14.00 -2.86
CA ARG A 64 18.57 -13.07 -2.07
C ARG A 64 19.21 -12.76 -0.71
N GLU A 65 19.69 -13.78 -0.01
CA GLU A 65 20.38 -13.60 1.27
C GLU A 65 21.66 -12.76 1.13
N GLU A 66 22.45 -12.98 0.07
CA GLU A 66 23.63 -12.17 -0.24
C GLU A 66 23.26 -10.71 -0.52
N ILE A 67 22.19 -10.45 -1.28
CA ILE A 67 21.70 -9.08 -1.54
C ILE A 67 21.21 -8.42 -0.24
N ILE A 68 20.37 -9.10 0.54
CA ILE A 68 19.83 -8.56 1.80
C ILE A 68 20.96 -8.25 2.78
N ASN A 69 22.01 -9.07 2.83
CA ASN A 69 23.13 -8.88 3.74
C ASN A 69 24.24 -8.01 3.17
N SER A 70 24.12 -7.57 1.92
CA SER A 70 25.06 -6.66 1.29
C SER A 70 25.17 -5.35 2.07
N GLU A 71 26.36 -4.77 2.05
CA GLU A 71 26.62 -3.47 2.66
C GLU A 71 25.69 -2.38 2.08
N THR A 72 25.41 -2.45 0.78
CA THR A 72 24.48 -1.53 0.10
C THR A 72 23.06 -1.65 0.67
N ALA A 73 22.53 -2.86 0.86
CA ALA A 73 21.21 -3.05 1.43
C ALA A 73 21.13 -2.64 2.91
N LYS A 74 22.22 -2.81 3.67
CA LYS A 74 22.32 -2.30 5.05
C LYS A 74 22.28 -0.77 5.08
N ARG A 75 23.08 -0.11 4.24
CA ARG A 75 23.09 1.36 4.13
C ARG A 75 21.75 1.93 3.71
N LEU A 76 21.07 1.29 2.74
CA LEU A 76 19.75 1.72 2.30
C LEU A 76 18.72 1.62 3.44
N ARG A 77 18.70 0.50 4.17
CA ARG A 77 17.83 0.34 5.34
C ARG A 77 18.10 1.38 6.42
N GLN A 78 19.38 1.68 6.68
CA GLN A 78 19.75 2.71 7.64
C GLN A 78 19.27 4.10 7.18
N ALA A 79 19.49 4.46 5.92
CA ALA A 79 19.02 5.73 5.36
C ALA A 79 17.50 5.88 5.48
N PHE A 80 16.75 4.81 5.18
CA PHE A 80 15.30 4.78 5.35
C PHE A 80 14.85 4.94 6.80
N GLN A 81 15.54 4.30 7.74
CA GLN A 81 15.29 4.49 9.18
C GLN A 81 15.55 5.94 9.62
N GLU A 82 16.62 6.56 9.13
CA GLU A 82 16.95 7.96 9.43
C GLU A 82 15.93 8.93 8.83
N MET A 83 15.49 8.72 7.58
CA MET A 83 14.43 9.50 6.94
C MET A 83 13.11 9.39 7.71
N ARG A 84 12.69 8.16 8.05
CA ARG A 84 11.50 7.91 8.85
C ARG A 84 11.55 8.63 10.20
N ALA A 85 12.68 8.52 10.92
CA ALA A 85 12.85 9.19 12.21
C ALA A 85 12.73 10.72 12.08
N GLN A 86 13.25 11.32 11.00
CA GLN A 86 13.10 12.74 10.73
C GLN A 86 11.63 13.13 10.47
N SER A 87 10.92 12.36 9.64
CA SER A 87 9.50 12.60 9.33
C SER A 87 8.63 12.48 10.58
N VAL A 88 8.81 11.41 11.38
CA VAL A 88 8.11 11.23 12.66
C VAL A 88 8.39 12.36 13.64
N GLY A 89 9.63 12.88 13.67
CA GLY A 89 9.97 14.06 14.47
C GLY A 89 9.20 15.32 14.07
N LYS A 90 8.90 15.50 12.78
CA LYS A 90 8.03 16.59 12.30
C LYS A 90 6.56 16.31 12.62
N MET A 91 6.12 15.06 12.48
CA MET A 91 4.74 14.66 12.78
C MET A 91 4.36 14.90 14.22
N HIS A 92 5.26 14.58 15.17
CA HIS A 92 5.05 14.92 16.58
C HIS A 92 4.83 16.42 16.82
N LYS A 93 5.56 17.29 16.11
CA LYS A 93 5.41 18.75 16.25
C LYS A 93 4.07 19.23 15.70
N ARG A 94 3.65 18.70 14.54
CA ARG A 94 2.36 19.04 13.94
C ARG A 94 1.20 18.50 14.80
N HIS A 95 1.29 17.26 15.28
CA HIS A 95 0.33 16.67 16.20
C HIS A 95 0.16 17.52 17.47
N ALA A 96 1.26 17.95 18.10
CA ALA A 96 1.21 18.82 19.27
C ALA A 96 0.56 20.18 18.95
N PHE A 97 0.93 20.81 17.84
CA PHE A 97 0.33 22.07 17.38
C PHE A 97 -1.17 21.95 17.14
N LEU A 98 -1.60 20.90 16.44
CA LEU A 98 -3.02 20.64 16.17
C LEU A 98 -3.77 20.33 17.46
N SER A 99 -3.17 19.58 18.39
CA SER A 99 -3.76 19.27 19.69
C SER A 99 -4.02 20.54 20.51
N ASP A 100 -3.10 21.51 20.44
CA ASP A 100 -3.27 22.81 21.10
C ASP A 100 -4.42 23.65 20.50
N ILE A 101 -4.71 23.50 19.21
CA ILE A 101 -5.86 24.14 18.56
C ILE A 101 -7.16 23.43 18.94
N VAL A 102 -7.16 22.10 18.88
CA VAL A 102 -8.38 21.26 19.01
C VAL A 102 -8.94 21.23 20.44
N LYS A 103 -8.09 21.40 21.46
CA LYS A 103 -8.48 21.28 22.88
C LYS A 103 -9.62 22.20 23.34
N GLU A 104 -9.92 23.26 22.60
CA GLU A 104 -10.98 24.22 22.91
C GLU A 104 -12.37 23.79 22.39
N TYR A 105 -12.43 22.72 21.58
CA TYR A 105 -13.64 22.27 20.92
C TYR A 105 -14.19 20.97 21.51
N THR A 106 -15.51 20.83 21.41
CA THR A 106 -16.26 19.64 21.88
C THR A 106 -17.02 18.93 20.76
N ASN A 107 -17.16 19.55 19.59
CA ASN A 107 -17.86 18.96 18.45
C ASN A 107 -17.20 19.34 17.12
N LEU A 108 -17.25 18.41 16.16
CA LEU A 108 -16.56 18.50 14.88
C LEU A 108 -17.10 19.62 13.99
N GLU A 109 -18.42 19.89 14.05
CA GLU A 109 -19.07 20.92 13.23
C GLU A 109 -18.59 22.33 13.63
N ASP A 110 -18.55 22.63 14.92
CA ASP A 110 -18.08 23.92 15.42
C ASP A 110 -16.59 24.12 15.14
N PHE A 111 -15.77 23.06 15.31
CA PHE A 111 -14.35 23.09 14.94
C PHE A 111 -14.18 23.41 13.45
N THR A 112 -14.88 22.68 12.58
CA THR A 112 -14.79 22.88 11.12
C THR A 112 -15.27 24.27 10.72
N ARG A 113 -16.39 24.74 11.29
CA ARG A 113 -16.96 26.05 10.99
C ARG A 113 -16.02 27.19 11.36
N ASP A 114 -15.28 27.08 12.46
CA ASP A 114 -14.37 28.13 12.93
C ASP A 114 -12.98 28.06 12.28
N LYS A 115 -12.50 26.86 11.93
CA LYS A 115 -11.10 26.66 11.50
C LYS A 115 -10.91 26.38 10.01
N SER A 116 -11.96 26.15 9.24
CA SER A 116 -11.84 25.85 7.81
C SER A 116 -11.05 26.91 7.04
N GLU A 117 -11.44 28.18 7.13
CA GLU A 117 -10.76 29.29 6.45
C GLU A 117 -9.31 29.46 6.96
N PHE A 118 -9.09 29.29 8.26
CA PHE A 118 -7.74 29.37 8.84
C PHE A 118 -6.79 28.31 8.27
N PHE A 119 -7.25 27.06 8.14
CA PHE A 119 -6.45 25.98 7.57
C PHE A 119 -6.29 26.10 6.06
N GLU A 120 -7.34 26.50 5.33
CA GLU A 120 -7.27 26.76 3.90
C GLU A 120 -6.23 27.83 3.57
N MET A 121 -6.18 28.91 4.36
CA MET A 121 -5.17 29.97 4.23
C MET A 121 -3.72 29.48 4.48
N MET A 122 -3.55 28.38 5.22
CA MET A 122 -2.26 27.72 5.40
C MET A 122 -1.98 26.63 4.36
N GLY A 123 -2.87 26.44 3.38
CA GLY A 123 -2.76 25.39 2.36
C GLY A 123 -3.08 23.99 2.89
N VAL A 124 -3.86 23.90 3.97
CA VAL A 124 -4.32 22.64 4.56
C VAL A 124 -5.77 22.41 4.14
N GLU A 125 -6.03 21.27 3.51
CA GLU A 125 -7.39 20.89 3.15
C GLU A 125 -8.12 20.29 4.36
N VAL A 126 -9.34 20.77 4.61
CA VAL A 126 -10.17 20.32 5.73
C VAL A 126 -11.38 19.58 5.15
N SER A 127 -11.58 18.34 5.60
CA SER A 127 -12.75 17.54 5.22
C SER A 127 -13.48 17.05 6.46
N CYS A 128 -14.76 17.45 6.60
CA CYS A 128 -15.60 17.01 7.71
C CYS A 128 -16.38 15.76 7.32
N GLY A 129 -16.06 14.63 7.95
CA GLY A 129 -16.81 13.38 7.87
C GLY A 129 -17.80 13.21 9.02
N GLU A 130 -18.47 12.05 9.08
CA GLU A 130 -19.44 11.74 10.13
C GLU A 130 -18.77 11.47 11.49
N SER A 131 -17.60 10.82 11.48
CA SER A 131 -16.89 10.34 12.68
C SER A 131 -15.63 11.13 13.01
N CYS A 132 -15.09 11.90 12.07
CA CYS A 132 -13.88 12.70 12.25
C CYS A 132 -13.81 13.87 11.28
N VAL A 133 -12.89 14.80 11.55
CA VAL A 133 -12.44 15.81 10.58
C VAL A 133 -11.03 15.45 10.16
N SER A 134 -10.78 15.30 8.86
CA SER A 134 -9.45 15.12 8.33
C SER A 134 -8.81 16.45 7.93
N LEU A 135 -7.51 16.55 8.20
CA LEU A 135 -6.65 17.68 7.88
C LEU A 135 -5.52 17.18 6.98
N TYR A 136 -5.60 17.48 5.69
CA TYR A 136 -4.65 17.01 4.69
C TYR A 136 -3.59 18.07 4.40
N PHE A 137 -2.33 17.71 4.63
CA PHE A 137 -1.14 18.52 4.40
C PHE A 137 -0.40 17.99 3.17
N GLN A 138 -0.47 18.73 2.05
CA GLN A 138 0.44 18.52 0.94
C GLN A 138 1.81 19.14 1.31
N LEU A 139 2.83 18.31 1.50
CA LEU A 139 4.17 18.77 1.90
C LEU A 139 5.07 19.04 0.70
N ASP A 140 4.99 18.17 -0.32
CA ASP A 140 5.64 18.30 -1.62
C ASP A 140 4.83 17.54 -2.67
N TYR A 141 5.23 17.53 -3.95
CA TYR A 141 4.49 16.88 -5.04
C TYR A 141 4.11 15.42 -4.75
N ASP A 142 5.05 14.64 -4.20
CA ASP A 142 4.88 13.24 -3.81
C ASP A 142 5.12 13.05 -2.30
N GLU A 143 4.70 14.01 -1.47
CA GLU A 143 4.72 13.87 -0.02
C GLU A 143 3.47 14.48 0.62
N TYR A 144 2.79 13.69 1.46
CA TYR A 144 1.63 14.15 2.21
C TYR A 144 1.60 13.59 3.63
N GLU A 145 0.83 14.28 4.48
CA GLU A 145 0.39 13.79 5.78
C GLU A 145 -1.08 14.15 5.99
N GLN A 146 -1.85 13.25 6.57
CA GLN A 146 -3.24 13.47 6.91
C GLN A 146 -3.48 13.15 8.38
N TYR A 147 -3.98 14.14 9.10
CA TYR A 147 -4.30 14.07 10.53
C TYR A 147 -5.81 13.98 10.72
N PHE A 148 -6.23 13.38 11.83
CA PHE A 148 -7.63 13.18 12.14
C PHE A 148 -7.98 13.79 13.49
N VAL A 149 -8.99 14.66 13.49
CA VAL A 149 -9.63 15.17 14.69
C VAL A 149 -10.83 14.30 15.00
N VAL A 150 -10.85 13.68 16.17
CA VAL A 150 -11.84 12.68 16.58
C VAL A 150 -12.51 13.09 17.89
N PRO A 151 -13.80 12.76 18.09
CA PRO A 151 -14.44 12.86 19.39
C PRO A 151 -13.80 11.91 20.40
N THR A 152 -13.72 12.34 21.64
CA THR A 152 -13.27 11.52 22.77
C THR A 152 -14.44 11.08 23.64
N ASN A 153 -14.23 10.02 24.42
CA ASN A 153 -15.25 9.51 25.36
C ASN A 153 -15.69 10.52 26.43
N ASP A 154 -14.88 11.55 26.72
CA ASP A 154 -15.21 12.65 27.64
C ASP A 154 -15.97 13.81 26.97
N GLY A 155 -16.38 13.65 25.71
CA GLY A 155 -17.17 14.64 24.97
C GLY A 155 -16.36 15.85 24.50
N LYS A 156 -15.04 15.68 24.36
CA LYS A 156 -14.13 16.67 23.77
C LYS A 156 -13.68 16.20 22.38
N LEU A 157 -12.84 16.99 21.74
CA LEU A 157 -12.09 16.56 20.57
C LEU A 157 -10.62 16.34 20.91
N ALA A 158 -9.99 15.42 20.18
CA ALA A 158 -8.55 15.17 20.21
C ALA A 158 -8.01 14.92 18.81
N VAL A 159 -6.69 15.04 18.64
CA VAL A 159 -6.01 14.63 17.41
C VAL A 159 -5.56 13.18 17.58
N SER A 160 -5.96 12.31 16.65
CA SER A 160 -5.55 10.90 16.64
C SER A 160 -4.03 10.77 16.58
N HIS A 161 -3.50 9.79 17.31
CA HIS A 161 -2.10 9.37 17.24
C HIS A 161 -1.80 8.62 15.95
N VAL A 162 -2.84 8.12 15.28
CA VAL A 162 -2.76 7.43 14.01
C VAL A 162 -2.95 8.45 12.89
N ILE A 163 -2.00 8.49 11.96
CA ILE A 163 -2.03 9.36 10.79
C ILE A 163 -1.87 8.54 9.53
N GLU A 164 -2.31 9.09 8.40
CA GLU A 164 -1.91 8.60 7.08
C GLU A 164 -0.78 9.47 6.55
N TRP A 165 0.23 8.86 5.94
CA TRP A 165 1.33 9.59 5.34
C TRP A 165 1.97 8.79 4.21
N GLN A 166 2.79 9.47 3.41
CA GLN A 166 3.63 8.81 2.43
C GLN A 166 5.01 8.51 3.01
N ASN A 167 5.31 7.22 3.18
CA ASN A 167 6.54 6.76 3.81
C ASN A 167 7.79 6.99 2.96
N GLU A 168 8.96 6.70 3.51
CA GLU A 168 10.27 6.88 2.87
C GLU A 168 10.47 6.10 1.55
N ALA A 169 9.58 5.14 1.27
CA ALA A 169 9.55 4.39 0.01
C ALA A 169 8.45 4.88 -0.96
N CYS A 170 7.92 6.08 -0.72
CA CYS A 170 6.83 6.70 -1.47
C CYS A 170 5.52 5.89 -1.43
N ALA A 171 5.33 5.05 -0.42
CA ALA A 171 4.12 4.26 -0.24
C ALA A 171 3.23 4.85 0.86
N ASN A 172 1.92 4.82 0.65
CA ASN A 172 0.96 5.24 1.66
C ASN A 172 1.02 4.27 2.84
N GLU A 173 1.02 4.81 4.05
CA GLU A 173 1.10 4.05 5.29
C GLU A 173 0.24 4.72 6.35
N THR A 174 -0.47 3.90 7.12
CA THR A 174 -1.17 4.33 8.33
C THR A 174 -0.29 4.01 9.53
N LEU A 175 0.11 5.03 10.29
CA LEU A 175 1.15 4.95 11.32
C LEU A 175 0.65 5.55 12.63
N ASN A 176 0.81 4.83 13.73
CA ASN A 176 0.78 5.42 15.06
C ASN A 176 2.13 6.09 15.34
N ILE A 177 2.16 7.41 15.38
CA ILE A 177 3.41 8.17 15.46
C ILE A 177 4.15 8.01 16.80
N PHE A 178 3.43 7.59 17.85
CA PHE A 178 4.00 7.41 19.20
C PHE A 178 4.51 5.99 19.45
N THR A 179 3.85 4.97 18.89
CA THR A 179 4.27 3.57 19.06
C THR A 179 5.13 3.04 17.92
N GLY A 180 5.01 3.65 16.73
CA GLY A 180 5.64 3.17 15.50
C GLY A 180 4.90 2.00 14.84
N GLU A 181 3.72 1.61 15.34
CA GLU A 181 2.91 0.56 14.76
C GLU A 181 2.24 1.01 13.47
N THR A 182 2.27 0.16 12.44
CA THR A 182 1.65 0.38 11.14
C THR A 182 0.39 -0.46 10.98
N TYR A 183 -0.59 0.05 10.24
CA TYR A 183 -1.86 -0.62 9.98
C TYR A 183 -2.15 -0.69 8.48
N ASP A 184 -2.74 -1.79 8.05
CA ASP A 184 -3.02 -2.07 6.64
C ASP A 184 -4.37 -1.48 6.16
N ASP A 185 -5.25 -1.03 7.09
CA ASP A 185 -6.61 -0.56 6.81
C ASP A 185 -6.94 0.78 7.52
N ASP A 186 -7.80 1.58 6.88
CA ASP A 186 -8.28 2.90 7.35
C ASP A 186 -9.15 2.81 8.63
N ASP A 187 -9.58 1.60 9.02
CA ASP A 187 -10.51 1.37 10.15
C ASP A 187 -9.90 1.69 11.53
N VAL A 188 -8.58 1.83 11.63
CA VAL A 188 -7.88 2.00 12.92
C VAL A 188 -7.98 3.43 13.46
N ILE A 189 -8.27 4.41 12.61
CA ILE A 189 -8.34 5.83 12.98
C ILE A 189 -9.36 6.09 14.11
N TYR A 190 -10.40 5.25 14.19
CA TYR A 190 -11.53 5.40 15.13
C TYR A 190 -11.38 4.62 16.44
N THR A 191 -10.28 3.88 16.63
CA THR A 191 -10.14 3.01 17.79
C THR A 191 -9.40 3.71 18.93
N ASN A 192 -10.15 4.03 19.99
CA ASN A 192 -9.71 4.47 21.33
C ASN A 192 -9.43 5.97 21.55
N TYR A 193 -10.44 6.82 21.34
CA TYR A 193 -10.48 8.18 21.88
C TYR A 193 -11.78 8.39 22.67
#